data_AF-A0A7T5R3K6-F1
#
_entry.id   AF-A0A7T5R3K6-F1
#
_cell.length_a   1.000
_cell.length_b   1.000
_cell.length_c   1.000
_cell.angle_alpha   90.00
_cell.angle_beta   90.00
_cell.angle_gamma   90.00
#
_symmetry.space_group_name_H-M   'P 1'
#
loop_
_entity.id
_entity.type
_entity.pdbx_description
1 polymer ?
#
loop_
_entity_poly.entity_id
_entity_poly.type
_entity_poly.pdbx_seq_one_letter_code
_entity_poly.pdbx_strand_id
1 'polypeptide(L)'
;MSGSAYVQQLRERLLSVGAQDIQYFDLKQLAEIQARYRNRLRVMIHHYRRWQADYGRERDRIEKVYRAYEGIFVRRQLADSWQLYLTVNRDYHELRRVYLANLRQPPHRRAAS
;
A
#
# COMPACT_ATOMS: atom_id res chain seq x y z
N MET A 1 -25.70 2.05 2.65
CA MET A 1 -25.02 1.94 1.34
C MET A 1 -24.57 0.50 1.17
N SER A 2 -25.00 -0.11 0.07
CA SER A 2 -25.14 -1.56 -0.12
C SER A 2 -23.81 -2.29 -0.29
N GLY A 3 -23.53 -3.30 0.55
CA GLY A 3 -22.41 -4.23 0.37
C GLY A 3 -22.45 -4.99 -0.97
N SER A 4 -23.61 -5.07 -1.62
CA SER A 4 -23.76 -5.68 -2.95
C SER A 4 -23.01 -4.90 -4.04
N ALA A 5 -23.09 -3.57 -4.03
CA ALA A 5 -22.47 -2.75 -5.06
C ALA A 5 -20.93 -2.79 -4.99
N TYR A 6 -20.39 -2.80 -3.77
CA TYR A 6 -18.95 -2.95 -3.55
C TYR A 6 -18.44 -4.31 -4.02
N VAL A 7 -19.16 -5.40 -3.73
CA VAL A 7 -18.79 -6.75 -4.16
C VAL A 7 -18.88 -6.90 -5.67
N GLN A 8 -19.88 -6.30 -6.32
CA GLN A 8 -20.00 -6.29 -7.79
C GLN A 8 -18.85 -5.53 -8.44
N GLN A 9 -18.52 -4.34 -7.94
CA GLN A 9 -17.41 -3.54 -8.43
C GLN A 9 -16.06 -4.23 -8.21
N LEU A 10 -15.90 -4.96 -7.08
CA LEU A 10 -14.72 -5.78 -6.81
C LEU A 10 -14.61 -6.93 -7.81
N ARG A 11 -15.73 -7.58 -8.12
CA ARG A 11 -15.79 -8.71 -9.06
C ARG A 11 -15.47 -8.28 -10.48
N GLU A 12 -16.05 -7.17 -10.94
CA GLU A 12 -15.75 -6.59 -12.26
C GLU A 12 -14.27 -6.22 -12.39
N ARG A 13 -13.70 -5.60 -11.35
CA ARG A 13 -12.27 -5.27 -11.31
C ARG A 13 -11.39 -6.52 -11.31
N LEU A 14 -11.77 -7.57 -10.58
CA LEU A 14 -11.03 -8.85 -10.58
C LEU A 14 -11.09 -9.56 -11.95
N LEU A 15 -12.23 -9.50 -12.63
CA LEU A 15 -12.41 -10.05 -13.97
C LEU A 15 -11.60 -9.26 -15.00
N SER A 16 -11.56 -7.93 -14.92
CA SER A 16 -10.76 -7.09 -15.82
C SER A 16 -9.26 -7.29 -15.63
N VAL A 17 -8.78 -7.46 -14.39
CA VAL A 17 -7.37 -7.78 -14.12
C VAL A 17 -7.05 -9.21 -14.58
N GLY A 18 -7.97 -10.16 -14.42
CA GLY A 18 -7.82 -11.54 -14.89
C GLY A 18 -7.66 -11.69 -16.41
N ALA A 19 -8.24 -10.77 -17.18
CA ALA A 19 -8.13 -10.72 -18.64
C ALA A 19 -6.86 -10.03 -19.14
N GLN A 20 -6.09 -9.36 -18.27
CA GLN A 20 -4.84 -8.72 -18.66
C GLN A 20 -3.72 -9.76 -18.74
N ASP A 21 -2.98 -9.74 -19.84
CA ASP A 21 -1.77 -10.55 -20.01
C ASP A 21 -0.64 -9.90 -19.17
N ILE A 22 -0.66 -10.17 -17.86
CA ILE A 22 0.29 -9.59 -16.91
C ILE A 22 1.67 -10.17 -17.19
N GLN A 23 2.60 -9.30 -17.60
CA GLN A 23 3.97 -9.71 -17.82
C GLN A 23 4.71 -9.82 -16.48
N TYR A 24 5.67 -10.75 -16.41
CA TYR A 24 6.54 -10.90 -15.24
C TYR A 24 7.26 -9.58 -14.88
N PHE A 25 7.59 -8.78 -15.89
CA PHE A 25 8.23 -7.48 -15.73
C PHE A 25 7.38 -6.51 -14.91
N ASP A 26 6.07 -6.42 -15.19
CA ASP A 26 5.15 -5.55 -14.45
C ASP A 26 5.03 -5.96 -12.99
N LEU A 27 4.96 -7.28 -12.74
CA LEU A 27 4.95 -7.82 -11.38
C LEU A 27 6.25 -7.52 -10.63
N LYS A 28 7.40 -7.62 -11.30
CA LYS A 28 8.71 -7.28 -10.73
C LYS A 28 8.78 -5.80 -10.37
N GLN A 29 8.38 -4.90 -11.28
CA GLN A 29 8.36 -3.46 -11.02
C GLN A 29 7.46 -3.12 -9.82
N LEU A 30 6.27 -3.70 -9.75
CA LEU A 30 5.34 -3.46 -8.65
C LEU A 30 5.87 -4.01 -7.31
N ALA A 31 6.58 -5.14 -7.33
CA ALA A 31 7.27 -5.67 -6.15
C ALA A 31 8.35 -4.71 -5.62
N GLU A 32 9.14 -4.10 -6.50
CA GLU A 32 10.16 -3.11 -6.14
C GLU A 32 9.53 -1.83 -5.57
N ILE A 33 8.41 -1.38 -6.15
CA ILE A 33 7.64 -0.25 -5.64
C ILE A 33 7.08 -0.57 -4.25
N GLN A 34 6.51 -1.77 -4.05
CA GLN A 34 6.02 -2.25 -2.76
C GLN A 34 7.12 -2.25 -1.70
N ALA A 35 8.32 -2.75 -2.04
CA ALA A 35 9.46 -2.78 -1.14
C ALA A 35 9.90 -1.36 -0.73
N ARG A 36 9.94 -0.42 -1.68
CA ARG A 36 10.26 0.99 -1.43
C ARG A 36 9.27 1.64 -0.46
N TYR A 37 7.96 1.48 -0.69
CA TYR A 37 6.95 2.06 0.21
C TYR A 37 6.92 1.39 1.58
N ARG A 38 7.18 0.08 1.67
CA ARG A 38 7.35 -0.62 2.95
C ARG A 38 8.51 -0.03 3.76
N ASN A 39 9.65 0.22 3.11
CA ASN A 39 10.81 0.84 3.77
C ASN A 39 10.52 2.29 4.19
N ARG A 40 9.90 3.09 3.32
CA ARG A 40 9.47 4.46 3.64
C ARG A 40 8.55 4.48 4.86
N LEU A 41 7.55 3.59 4.92
CA LEU A 41 6.65 3.48 6.05
C LEU A 41 7.40 3.16 7.35
N ARG A 42 8.36 2.23 7.32
CA ARG A 42 9.19 1.91 8.50
C ARG A 42 9.93 3.13 9.02
N VAL A 43 10.51 3.94 8.13
CA VAL A 43 11.19 5.18 8.50
C VAL A 43 10.23 6.19 9.11
N MET A 44 9.03 6.37 8.53
CA MET A 44 8.02 7.27 9.10
C MET A 44 7.52 6.81 10.47
N ILE A 45 7.32 5.50 10.68
CA ILE A 45 6.97 4.94 12.00
C ILE A 45 8.08 5.25 13.01
N HIS A 46 9.35 5.11 12.61
CA HIS A 46 10.48 5.43 13.47
C HIS A 46 10.49 6.91 13.87
N HIS A 47 10.34 7.84 12.90
CA HIS A 47 10.25 9.28 13.20
C HIS A 47 9.08 9.62 14.11
N TYR A 48 7.92 9.02 13.88
CA TYR A 48 6.75 9.24 14.74
C TYR A 48 6.99 8.78 16.18
N ARG A 49 7.58 7.59 16.37
CA ARG A 49 7.93 7.08 17.71
C ARG A 49 8.97 7.95 18.41
N ARG A 50 9.97 8.41 17.67
CA ARG A 50 10.99 9.34 18.20
C ARG A 50 10.34 10.65 18.64
N TRP A 51 9.53 11.26 17.78
CA TRP A 51 8.76 12.45 18.13
C TRP A 51 7.87 12.24 19.37
N GLN A 52 7.16 11.11 19.48
CA GLN A 52 6.35 10.80 20.66
C GLN A 52 7.19 10.73 21.95
N ALA A 53 8.37 10.10 21.88
CA ALA A 53 9.28 10.01 23.00
C ALA A 53 9.82 11.38 23.41
N ASP A 54 10.22 12.21 22.44
CA ASP A 54 10.75 13.55 22.68
C ASP A 54 9.65 14.47 23.27
N TYR A 55 8.43 14.41 22.71
CA TYR A 55 7.27 15.13 23.22
C TYR A 55 6.89 14.73 24.65
N GLY A 56 6.97 13.43 24.97
CA GLY A 56 6.68 12.91 26.31
C GLY A 56 7.71 13.33 27.36
N ARG A 57 8.94 13.61 26.95
CA ARG A 57 10.03 14.08 27.82
C ARG A 57 10.03 15.60 28.00
N GLU A 58 9.39 16.35 27.10
CA GLU A 58 9.35 17.81 27.15
C GLU A 58 8.57 18.32 28.36
N ARG A 59 9.22 19.21 29.12
CA ARG A 59 8.71 19.79 30.37
C ARG A 59 8.38 21.27 30.22
N ASP A 60 9.03 21.97 29.30
CA ASP A 60 8.69 23.36 29.01
C ASP A 60 7.32 23.43 28.32
N ARG A 61 6.41 24.22 28.88
CA ARG A 61 5.04 24.36 28.39
C ARG A 61 4.99 25.03 27.01
N ILE A 62 5.86 26.00 26.74
CA ILE A 62 5.89 26.73 25.47
C ILE A 62 6.42 25.80 24.39
N GLU A 63 7.57 25.18 24.64
CA GLU A 63 8.19 24.21 23.72
C GLU A 63 7.25 23.02 23.44
N LYS A 64 6.50 22.57 24.45
CA LYS A 64 5.51 21.50 24.28
C LYS A 64 4.39 21.87 23.30
N VAL A 65 3.97 23.14 23.24
CA VAL A 65 2.97 23.58 22.24
C VAL A 65 3.58 23.54 20.84
N TYR A 66 4.81 24.00 20.66
CA TYR A 66 5.52 23.93 19.38
C TYR A 66 5.71 22.49 18.91
N ARG A 67 6.22 21.60 19.77
CA ARG A 67 6.36 20.16 19.45
C ARG A 67 5.03 19.49 19.16
N ALA A 68 3.94 19.91 19.80
CA ALA A 68 2.60 19.38 19.49
C ALA A 68 2.19 19.73 18.05
N TYR A 69 2.48 20.96 17.59
CA TYR A 69 2.25 21.41 16.23
C TYR A 69 3.10 20.63 15.22
N GLU A 70 4.39 20.44 15.47
CA GLU A 70 5.25 19.56 14.65
C GLU A 70 4.67 18.13 14.54
N GLY A 71 4.13 17.63 15.65
CA GLY A 71 3.47 16.34 15.72
C GLY A 71 2.27 16.16 14.80
N ILE A 72 1.62 17.25 14.40
CA ILE A 72 0.53 17.20 13.41
C ILE A 72 1.11 16.81 12.04
N PHE A 73 2.23 17.41 11.64
CA PHE A 73 2.90 17.10 10.37
C PHE A 73 3.45 15.68 10.35
N VAL A 74 4.13 15.27 11.43
CA VAL A 74 4.69 13.91 11.54
C VAL A 74 3.58 12.86 11.45
N ARG A 75 2.44 13.08 12.14
CA ARG A 75 1.28 12.18 12.05
C ARG A 75 0.69 12.13 10.65
N ARG A 76 0.55 13.28 9.98
CA ARG A 76 0.03 13.34 8.61
C ARG A 76 0.95 12.60 7.63
N GLN A 77 2.25 12.84 7.69
CA GLN A 77 3.23 12.14 6.83
C GLN A 77 3.22 10.62 7.04
N LEU A 78 3.06 10.17 8.30
CA LEU A 78 2.90 8.76 8.61
C LEU A 78 1.60 8.19 8.01
N ALA A 79 0.47 8.89 8.16
CA ALA A 79 -0.81 8.48 7.60
C ALA A 79 -0.76 8.37 6.07
N ASP A 80 -0.19 9.37 5.40
CA ASP A 80 -0.02 9.38 3.94
C ASP A 80 0.86 8.20 3.48
N SER A 81 1.98 7.97 4.17
CA SER A 81 2.89 6.85 3.87
C SER A 81 2.26 5.49 4.13
N TRP A 82 1.42 5.39 5.17
CA TRP A 82 0.64 4.18 5.48
C TRP A 82 -0.38 3.89 4.38
N GLN A 83 -1.13 4.90 3.94
CA GLN A 83 -2.12 4.76 2.87
C GLN A 83 -1.46 4.32 1.55
N LEU A 84 -0.34 4.94 1.18
CA LEU A 84 0.41 4.54 -0.02
C LEU A 84 0.90 3.10 0.06
N TYR A 85 1.45 2.69 1.21
CA TYR A 85 1.87 1.31 1.41
C TYR A 85 0.70 0.34 1.27
N LEU A 86 -0.46 0.62 1.90
CA LEU A 86 -1.63 -0.25 1.81
C LEU A 86 -2.13 -0.42 0.37
N THR A 87 -2.23 0.68 -0.38
CA THR A 87 -2.67 0.65 -1.78
C THR A 87 -1.73 -0.21 -2.62
N VAL A 88 -0.42 0.08 -2.58
CA VAL A 88 0.57 -0.65 -3.38
C VAL A 88 0.67 -2.11 -2.94
N ASN A 89 0.59 -2.39 -1.64
CA ASN A 89 0.64 -3.76 -1.13
C ASN A 89 -0.55 -4.59 -1.61
N ARG A 90 -1.75 -4.00 -1.61
CA ARG A 90 -2.94 -4.63 -2.17
C ARG A 90 -2.77 -4.92 -3.65
N ASP A 91 -2.40 -3.90 -4.43
CA ASP A 91 -2.24 -4.03 -5.89
C ASP A 91 -1.20 -5.09 -6.25
N TYR A 92 -0.06 -5.11 -5.53
CA TYR A 92 0.98 -6.15 -5.70
C TYR A 92 0.44 -7.56 -5.47
N HIS A 93 -0.28 -7.78 -4.37
CA HIS A 93 -0.80 -9.12 -4.06
C HIS A 93 -1.93 -9.55 -5.00
N GLU A 94 -2.73 -8.61 -5.49
CA GLU A 94 -3.76 -8.86 -6.49
C GLU A 94 -3.12 -9.27 -7.83
N LEU A 95 -2.17 -8.48 -8.32
CA LEU A 95 -1.45 -8.74 -9.56
C LEU A 95 -0.68 -10.08 -9.50
N ARG A 96 -0.01 -10.34 -8.37
CA ARG A 96 0.69 -11.62 -8.13
C ARG A 96 -0.26 -12.81 -8.20
N ARG A 97 -1.47 -12.68 -7.66
CA ARG A 97 -2.47 -13.76 -7.66
C ARG A 97 -2.90 -14.08 -9.08
N VAL A 98 -3.18 -13.05 -9.89
CA VAL A 98 -3.58 -13.23 -11.29
C VAL A 98 -2.44 -13.80 -12.12
N TYR A 99 -1.23 -13.28 -11.99
CA TYR A 99 -0.05 -13.82 -12.66
C TYR A 99 0.14 -15.32 -12.38
N LEU A 100 0.04 -15.73 -11.11
CA LEU A 100 0.13 -17.16 -10.74
C LEU A 100 -1.04 -17.99 -11.26
N ALA A 101 -2.24 -17.42 -11.36
CA ALA A 101 -3.38 -18.10 -11.96
C ALA A 101 -3.17 -18.33 -13.46
N ASN A 102 -2.60 -17.35 -14.18
CA ASN A 102 -2.30 -17.43 -15.61
C ASN A 102 -1.18 -18.43 -15.92
N LEU A 103 -0.21 -18.60 -15.01
CA LEU A 103 0.83 -19.63 -15.13
C LEU A 103 0.31 -21.06 -14.91
N ARG A 104 -0.76 -21.24 -14.14
CA ARG A 104 -1.36 -22.56 -13.87
C ARG A 104 -2.25 -23.08 -15.02
N GLN A 105 -2.54 -22.24 -16.01
CA GLN A 105 -3.33 -22.67 -17.16
C GLN A 105 -2.44 -23.41 -18.18
N PRO A 106 -2.84 -24.60 -18.65
CA PRO A 106 -2.07 -25.37 -19.63
C PRO A 106 -1.93 -24.60 -20.96
N PRO A 107 -0.84 -24.81 -21.72
CA PRO A 107 -0.44 -23.98 -22.85
C PRO A 107 -1.48 -23.86 -23.98
N HIS A 108 -2.46 -24.76 -24.06
CA HIS A 108 -3.42 -24.84 -25.16
C HIS A 108 -4.61 -23.88 -25.09
N ARG A 109 -4.76 -23.08 -24.02
CA ARG A 109 -5.84 -22.06 -23.93
C ARG A 109 -5.43 -20.63 -24.28
N ARG A 110 -4.15 -20.36 -24.57
CA ARG A 110 -3.65 -18.99 -24.82
C ARG A 110 -3.86 -18.47 -26.25
N ALA A 111 -4.41 -19.28 -27.16
CA ALA A 111 -4.48 -18.96 -28.60
C ALA A 111 -5.91 -18.83 -29.18
N ALA A 112 -6.94 -18.64 -28.35
CA ALA A 112 -8.31 -18.48 -28.85
C ALA A 112 -9.12 -17.49 -28.01
N SER A 113 -8.84 -16.20 -28.17
CA SER A 113 -9.77 -15.09 -27.89
C SER A 113 -9.18 -13.80 -28.42
#